data_AF-A0A5E6NS51-F1
#
_entry.id   AF-A0A5E6NS51-F1
#
_cell.length_a   1.000
_cell.length_b   1.000
_cell.length_c   1.000
_cell.angle_alpha   90.00
_cell.angle_beta   90.00
_cell.angle_gamma   90.00
#
_symmetry.space_group_name_H-M   'P 1'
#
loop_
_entity.id
_entity.type
_entity.pdbx_description
1 polymer ?
#
loop_
_entity_poly.entity_id
_entity_poly.type
_entity_poly.pdbx_seq_one_letter_code
_entity_poly.pdbx_strand_id
1 'polypeptide(L)'
;MYAELEEYIDSHTPLIPEDSELDIVPTVGFQRVLQRSVYQAQSAQKNTVYAMNVLVSIFAEKESYAVYLLKLNNISRLEVMEAISTRSPELEEEVSTVKSSPKKARKRIRKLYN
;
A
#
# COMPACT_ATOMS: atom_id res chain seq x y z
N MET A 1 10.51 -15.87 1.58
CA MET A 1 9.63 -14.80 1.06
C MET A 1 9.73 -13.49 1.84
N TYR A 2 9.39 -13.42 3.14
CA TYR A 2 9.39 -12.13 3.88
C TYR A 2 10.78 -11.50 3.98
N ALA A 3 11.78 -12.28 4.44
CA ALA A 3 13.16 -11.80 4.56
C ALA A 3 13.75 -11.34 3.22
N GLU A 4 13.48 -12.07 2.13
CA GLU A 4 13.95 -11.69 0.78
C GLU A 4 13.32 -10.36 0.30
N LEU A 5 12.04 -10.14 0.61
CA LEU A 5 11.37 -8.88 0.27
C LEU A 5 11.92 -7.71 1.08
N GLU A 6 12.14 -7.91 2.38
CA GLU A 6 12.71 -6.93 3.29
C GLU A 6 14.13 -6.54 2.85
N GLU A 7 14.97 -7.54 2.58
CA GLU A 7 16.32 -7.34 2.05
C GLU A 7 16.32 -6.57 0.72
N TYR A 8 15.40 -6.89 -0.19
CA TYR A 8 15.28 -6.17 -1.46
C TYR A 8 14.88 -4.71 -1.25
N ILE A 9 13.91 -4.44 -0.37
CA ILE A 9 13.48 -3.07 -0.05
C ILE A 9 14.63 -2.28 0.55
N ASP A 10 15.34 -2.85 1.53
CA ASP A 10 16.45 -2.18 2.22
C ASP A 10 17.62 -1.89 1.28
N SER A 11 17.90 -2.80 0.34
CA SER A 11 19.01 -2.64 -0.62
C SER A 11 18.68 -1.74 -1.82
N HIS A 12 17.40 -1.57 -2.17
CA HIS A 12 16.99 -0.85 -3.39
C HIS A 12 16.17 0.42 -3.14
N THR A 13 15.83 0.74 -1.88
CA THR A 13 15.10 1.96 -1.54
C THR A 13 16.06 3.05 -1.10
N PRO A 14 16.23 4.13 -1.87
CA PRO A 14 17.10 5.24 -1.46
C PRO A 14 16.52 5.92 -0.22
N LEU A 15 17.38 6.17 0.76
CA LEU A 15 17.02 6.94 1.94
C LEU A 15 17.17 8.44 1.65
N ILE A 16 16.16 9.21 2.04
CA ILE A 16 16.16 10.67 1.91
C ILE A 16 16.76 11.26 3.21
N PRO A 17 17.74 12.18 3.14
CA PRO A 17 18.27 12.86 4.32
C PRO A 17 17.19 13.63 5.09
N GLU A 18 17.29 13.70 6.42
CA GLU A 18 16.29 14.40 7.25
C GLU A 18 16.14 15.89 6.91
N ASP A 19 17.21 16.54 6.44
CA ASP A 19 17.24 17.96 6.06
C ASP A 19 16.84 18.20 4.58
N SER A 20 16.30 17.20 3.92
CA SER A 20 15.91 17.27 2.52
C SER A 20 14.54 17.93 2.35
N GLU A 21 14.47 18.98 1.51
CA GLU A 21 13.19 19.57 1.07
C GLU A 21 12.61 18.86 -0.17
N LEU A 22 12.92 17.57 -0.38
CA LEU A 22 12.41 16.82 -1.52
C LEU A 22 10.95 16.43 -1.31
N ASP A 23 10.09 16.81 -2.26
CA ASP A 23 8.74 16.29 -2.36
C ASP A 23 8.77 14.84 -2.87
N ILE A 24 8.08 13.93 -2.16
CA ILE A 24 7.92 12.55 -2.59
C ILE A 24 6.86 12.52 -3.70
N VAL A 25 7.32 12.22 -4.91
CA VAL A 25 6.45 12.07 -6.08
C VAL A 25 6.13 10.59 -6.30
N PRO A 26 4.86 10.21 -6.54
CA PRO A 26 4.52 8.84 -6.87
C PRO A 26 5.19 8.41 -8.18
N THR A 27 5.72 7.19 -8.20
CA THR A 27 6.28 6.62 -9.42
C THR A 27 5.19 6.32 -10.44
N VAL A 28 5.58 6.20 -11.71
CA VAL A 28 4.64 5.78 -12.78
C VAL A 28 4.04 4.39 -12.48
N GLY A 29 4.83 3.48 -11.90
CA GLY A 29 4.34 2.16 -11.47
C GLY A 29 3.27 2.26 -10.38
N PHE A 30 3.49 3.10 -9.37
CA PHE A 30 2.50 3.37 -8.33
C PHE A 30 1.18 3.89 -8.92
N GLN A 31 1.26 4.86 -9.83
CA GLN A 31 0.09 5.41 -10.51
C GLN A 31 -0.66 4.35 -11.32
N ARG A 32 0.06 3.51 -12.09
CA ARG A 32 -0.57 2.41 -12.84
C ARG A 32 -1.27 1.41 -11.93
N VAL A 33 -0.66 1.02 -10.83
CA VAL A 33 -1.27 0.11 -9.85
C VAL A 33 -2.56 0.72 -9.29
N LEU A 34 -2.53 1.98 -8.85
CA LEU A 34 -3.73 2.64 -8.34
C LEU A 34 -4.82 2.77 -9.40
N GLN A 35 -4.49 3.23 -10.60
CA GLN A 35 -5.47 3.38 -11.68
C GLN A 35 -6.15 2.06 -12.04
N ARG A 36 -5.39 0.96 -12.12
CA ARG A 36 -5.96 -0.37 -12.37
C ARG A 36 -6.85 -0.86 -11.23
N SER A 37 -6.48 -0.53 -9.99
CA SER A 37 -7.29 -0.88 -8.80
C SER A 37 -8.63 -0.16 -8.82
N VAL A 38 -8.62 1.13 -9.18
CA VAL A 38 -9.82 1.94 -9.40
C VAL A 38 -10.66 1.37 -10.54
N TYR A 39 -10.06 1.08 -11.69
CA TYR A 39 -10.76 0.50 -12.83
C TYR A 39 -11.42 -0.84 -12.50
N GLN A 40 -10.74 -1.68 -11.70
CA GLN A 40 -11.29 -2.95 -11.25
C GLN A 40 -12.52 -2.76 -10.35
N ALA A 41 -12.47 -1.83 -9.38
CA ALA A 41 -13.62 -1.53 -8.52
C ALA A 41 -14.79 -0.95 -9.33
N GLN A 42 -14.51 0.01 -10.23
CA GLN A 42 -15.51 0.63 -11.09
C GLN A 42 -16.20 -0.38 -12.01
N SER A 43 -15.43 -1.30 -12.60
CA SER A 43 -15.98 -2.37 -13.46
C SER A 43 -16.84 -3.36 -12.68
N ALA A 44 -16.60 -3.52 -11.38
CA ALA A 44 -17.42 -4.30 -10.46
C ALA A 44 -18.57 -3.48 -9.82
N GLN A 45 -18.80 -2.24 -10.28
CA GLN A 45 -19.80 -1.31 -9.73
C GLN A 45 -19.63 -1.04 -8.22
N LYS A 46 -18.39 -1.13 -7.73
CA LYS A 46 -18.03 -0.83 -6.35
C LYS A 46 -17.51 0.61 -6.27
N ASN A 47 -17.93 1.32 -5.22
CA ASN A 47 -17.50 2.69 -4.96
C ASN A 47 -16.21 2.78 -4.12
N THR A 48 -15.75 1.66 -3.57
CA THR A 48 -14.58 1.58 -2.71
C THR A 48 -13.52 0.68 -3.33
N VAL A 49 -12.29 1.17 -3.36
CA VAL A 49 -11.10 0.38 -3.68
C VAL A 49 -10.51 -0.10 -2.36
N TYR A 50 -10.43 -1.41 -2.19
CA TYR A 50 -9.84 -2.04 -1.02
C TYR A 50 -8.38 -2.44 -1.28
N ALA A 51 -7.62 -2.71 -0.22
CA ALA A 51 -6.22 -3.13 -0.34
C ALA A 51 -6.05 -4.40 -1.21
N MET A 52 -7.04 -5.30 -1.18
CA MET A 52 -7.10 -6.48 -2.03
C MET A 52 -7.16 -6.15 -3.54
N ASN A 53 -7.81 -5.05 -3.93
CA ASN A 53 -7.81 -4.58 -5.32
C ASN A 53 -6.42 -4.11 -5.76
N VAL A 54 -5.68 -3.48 -4.84
CA VAL A 54 -4.30 -3.05 -5.03
C VAL A 54 -3.39 -4.27 -5.20
N LEU A 55 -3.53 -5.27 -4.34
CA LEU A 55 -2.76 -6.52 -4.43
C LEU A 55 -2.94 -7.20 -5.80
N VAL A 56 -4.18 -7.34 -6.28
CA VAL A 56 -4.43 -7.93 -7.61
C VAL A 56 -3.82 -7.07 -8.72
N SER A 57 -3.86 -5.76 -8.59
CA SER A 57 -3.30 -4.83 -9.59
C SER A 57 -1.78 -4.86 -9.65
N ILE A 58 -1.11 -5.17 -8.53
CA ILE A 58 0.36 -5.36 -8.47
C ILE A 58 0.79 -6.51 -9.39
N PHE A 59 0.02 -7.61 -9.50
CA PHE A 59 0.36 -8.72 -10.41
C PHE A 59 0.51 -8.32 -11.88
N ALA A 60 -0.10 -7.21 -12.29
CA ALA A 60 0.01 -6.69 -13.64
C ALA A 60 1.15 -5.66 -13.79
N GLU A 61 1.83 -5.27 -12.70
CA GLU A 61 2.92 -4.31 -12.74
C GLU A 61 4.18 -4.93 -13.35
N LYS A 62 4.78 -4.22 -14.31
CA LYS A 62 6.01 -4.67 -14.95
C LYS A 62 7.16 -4.51 -13.96
N GLU A 63 8.11 -5.44 -14.00
CA GLU A 63 9.34 -5.38 -13.19
C GLU A 63 9.08 -5.30 -11.67
N SER A 64 7.97 -5.89 -11.21
CA SER A 64 7.65 -5.97 -9.79
C SER A 64 8.38 -7.14 -9.12
N TYR A 65 9.33 -6.83 -8.24
CA TYR A 65 10.02 -7.84 -7.44
C TYR A 65 9.07 -8.60 -6.49
N ALA A 66 8.05 -7.91 -5.95
CA ALA A 66 7.01 -8.56 -5.16
C ALA A 66 6.29 -9.65 -5.97
N VAL A 67 5.94 -9.38 -7.24
CA VAL A 67 5.32 -10.39 -8.12
C VAL A 67 6.29 -11.51 -8.47
N TYR A 68 7.58 -11.21 -8.64
CA TYR A 68 8.60 -12.24 -8.83
C TYR A 68 8.64 -13.21 -7.63
N LEU A 69 8.69 -12.69 -6.40
CA LEU A 69 8.67 -13.53 -5.19
C LEU A 69 7.37 -14.34 -5.05
N LEU A 70 6.21 -13.73 -5.35
CA LEU A 70 4.93 -14.44 -5.33
C LEU A 70 4.92 -15.62 -6.31
N LYS A 71 5.45 -15.41 -7.53
CA LYS A 71 5.58 -16.48 -8.54
C LYS A 71 6.53 -17.58 -8.11
N LEU A 72 7.66 -17.26 -7.48
CA LEU A 72 8.58 -18.27 -6.93
C LEU A 72 7.91 -19.17 -5.89
N ASN A 73 6.94 -18.64 -5.15
CA ASN A 73 6.17 -19.38 -4.15
C ASN A 73 4.89 -20.00 -4.73
N ASN A 74 4.79 -20.12 -6.06
CA ASN A 74 3.64 -20.68 -6.79
C ASN A 74 2.32 -19.94 -6.53
N ILE A 75 2.36 -18.64 -6.24
CA ILE A 75 1.15 -17.81 -6.08
C ILE A 75 0.88 -17.10 -7.39
N SER A 76 -0.23 -17.44 -8.03
CA SER A 76 -0.69 -16.84 -9.27
C SER A 76 -1.70 -15.71 -9.03
N ARG A 77 -1.83 -14.83 -10.03
CA ARG A 77 -2.86 -13.77 -10.02
C ARG A 77 -4.27 -14.35 -9.95
N LEU A 78 -4.50 -15.49 -10.62
CA LEU A 78 -5.80 -16.14 -10.68
C LEU A 78 -6.23 -16.61 -9.29
N GLU A 79 -5.34 -17.29 -8.57
CA GLU A 79 -5.60 -17.77 -7.20
C GLU A 79 -5.91 -16.62 -6.24
N VAL A 80 -5.15 -15.52 -6.34
CA VAL A 80 -5.42 -14.33 -5.50
C VAL A 80 -6.78 -13.71 -5.83
N MET A 81 -7.15 -13.62 -7.12
CA MET A 81 -8.46 -13.12 -7.52
C MET A 81 -9.61 -14.01 -7.03
N GLU A 82 -9.46 -15.32 -7.14
CA GLU A 82 -10.44 -16.30 -6.67
C GLU A 82 -10.63 -16.19 -5.15
N ALA A 83 -9.53 -16.15 -4.39
CA ALA A 83 -9.57 -16.00 -2.94
C ALA A 83 -10.28 -14.72 -2.48
N ILE A 84 -10.13 -13.61 -3.23
CA ILE A 84 -10.82 -12.34 -2.95
C ILE A 84 -12.31 -12.44 -3.25
N SER A 85 -12.70 -13.10 -4.34
CA SER A 85 -14.11 -13.23 -4.71
C SER A 85 -14.93 -14.01 -3.68
N THR A 86 -14.30 -14.95 -2.97
CA THR A 86 -14.97 -15.76 -1.94
C THR A 86 -15.07 -15.04 -0.59
N ARG A 87 -14.25 -14.01 -0.33
CA ARG A 87 -14.31 -13.22 0.89
C ARG A 87 -15.33 -12.09 0.74
N SER A 88 -16.40 -12.12 1.54
CA SER A 88 -17.30 -10.98 1.65
C SER A 88 -16.54 -9.80 2.28
N PRO A 89 -16.64 -8.57 1.76
CA PRO A 89 -15.95 -7.39 2.29
C PRO A 89 -16.44 -6.95 3.68
N GLU A 90 -17.44 -7.61 4.25
CA GLU A 90 -18.07 -7.27 5.54
C GLU A 90 -17.19 -7.58 6.77
N LEU A 91 -15.99 -8.13 6.60
CA LEU A 91 -15.09 -8.51 7.70
C LEU A 91 -13.95 -7.50 7.95
N GLU A 92 -13.95 -6.32 7.32
CA GLU A 92 -12.87 -5.34 7.44
C GLU A 92 -13.11 -4.19 8.44
N GLU A 93 -14.16 -4.23 9.28
CA GLU A 93 -14.35 -3.22 10.35
C GLU A 93 -13.46 -3.42 11.60
N GLU A 94 -12.73 -4.52 11.72
CA GLU A 94 -11.76 -4.70 12.82
C GLU A 94 -10.30 -4.46 12.39
N VAL A 95 -9.98 -3.24 11.95
CA VAL A 95 -8.59 -2.76 12.08
C VAL A 95 -8.48 -2.02 13.40
N SER A 96 -7.96 -2.77 14.37
CA SER A 96 -7.47 -2.35 15.68
C SER A 96 -6.94 -0.92 15.69
N THR A 97 -7.50 -0.10 16.58
CA THR A 97 -6.97 1.20 16.98
C THR A 97 -5.48 1.07 17.31
N VAL A 98 -4.59 1.46 16.38
CA VAL A 98 -3.22 1.81 16.74
C VAL A 98 -3.35 3.01 17.67
N LYS A 99 -3.17 2.79 18.98
CA LYS A 99 -3.04 3.86 19.97
C LYS A 99 -1.78 4.65 19.64
N SER A 100 -1.88 5.59 18.71
CA SER A 100 -0.92 6.69 18.60
C SER A 100 -1.06 7.49 19.90
N SER A 101 -0.12 7.28 20.81
CA SER A 101 -0.05 8.04 22.05
C SER A 101 0.36 9.48 21.71
N PRO A 102 -0.45 10.52 21.99
CA PRO A 102 0.02 11.89 21.85
C PRO A 102 0.48 12.36 23.23
N LYS A 103 1.80 12.39 23.49
CA LYS A 103 2.35 13.08 24.66
C LYS A 103 3.39 14.13 24.29
N LYS A 104 2.86 15.37 24.26
CA LYS A 104 3.49 16.65 24.63
C LYS A 104 4.56 17.23 23.71
N ALA A 105 4.13 18.03 22.73
CA ALA A 105 4.96 19.11 22.17
C ALA A 105 4.17 20.26 21.51
N ARG A 106 3.02 20.71 22.03
CA ARG A 106 2.36 21.94 21.53
C ARG A 106 1.64 22.74 22.61
N LYS A 107 2.39 23.31 23.58
CA LYS A 107 1.83 24.32 24.51
C LYS A 107 2.65 25.61 24.63
N ARG A 108 3.33 26.07 23.57
CA ARG A 108 4.02 27.38 23.62
C ARG A 108 3.84 28.35 22.45
N ILE A 109 2.83 28.18 21.58
CA ILE A 109 2.58 29.16 20.49
C ILE A 109 1.12 29.64 20.47
N ARG A 110 0.51 29.85 21.65
CA ARG A 110 -0.79 30.54 21.76
C ARG A 110 -0.88 31.39 23.02
N LYS A 111 0.15 32.21 23.24
CA LYS A 111 0.16 33.32 24.20
C LYS A 111 0.76 34.62 23.61
N LEU A 112 0.79 34.76 22.28
CA LEU A 112 1.32 35.99 21.64
C LEU A 112 0.24 36.87 20.96
N TYR A 113 -1.05 36.53 21.08
CA TYR A 113 -2.14 37.38 20.60
C TYR A 113 -3.36 37.24 21.51
N ASN A 114 -3.19 37.68 22.76
CA ASN A 114 -4.21 38.17 23.69
C ASN A 114 -3.49 38.76 24.90
#